data_AF-A0A060ZAQ8-F1
#
_entry.id   AF-A0A060ZAQ8-F1
#
_cell.length_a   1.000
_cell.length_b   1.000
_cell.length_c   1.000
_cell.angle_alpha   90.00
_cell.angle_beta   90.00
_cell.angle_gamma   90.00
#
_symmetry.space_group_name_H-M   'P 1'
#
loop_
_entity.id
_entity.type
_entity.pdbx_description
1 polymer ?
#
loop_
_entity_poly.entity_id
_entity_poly.type
_entity_poly.pdbx_seq_one_letter_code
_entity_poly.pdbx_strand_id
1 'polypeptide(L)'
;MLLRSITSCLPSSATIDNLFSVARAGSLVPDISLDDTLQSFLSLDSSAALEQHYADIQQHLFAEQLSVFNQDLTSLLGGNTNVALGGVGVVALALSLLFDVLAHKAKRHGDSKNAMDPTKMIFGIGNSSRIGSLISEYLKLVPEIANDMNKMAEVTELYDQYLKYELIDHFERMTNKKRMGSVAMKQWLCGASFHLHMRIHEIRLGSVPRGSAEALRLSYKTAFTSLVKLYTAHLRKNIQEIPPEPGANSMPGLLVVEPHRNVTHRNMSAEQLTAFNQDLTSAFGGSTKVSLGGPVDVLNQYYQLSIPGLIKTYTEFLQRNIQETPSLTKSNGMSGLLVIEPYRNVTHRVQHRPCESKVIEDFLLARIIAAQDIEQSKYFFLHTESDFDDLLKQRGDFELKK
;
A
#
# COMPACT_ATOMS: atom_id res chain seq x y z
N MET A 1 43.57 -0.72 -45.31
CA MET A 1 42.34 -1.36 -44.83
C MET A 1 42.44 -1.45 -43.31
N LEU A 2 41.93 -0.46 -42.58
CA LEU A 2 41.97 -0.42 -41.11
C LEU A 2 40.68 -1.05 -40.58
N LEU A 3 40.77 -2.32 -40.15
CA LEU A 3 39.76 -2.94 -39.31
C LEU A 3 39.80 -2.23 -37.95
N ARG A 4 38.99 -1.17 -37.79
CA ARG A 4 38.67 -0.66 -36.46
C ARG A 4 37.94 -1.78 -35.73
N SER A 5 38.58 -2.33 -34.70
CA SER A 5 37.90 -3.18 -33.75
C SER A 5 36.68 -2.42 -33.24
N ILE A 6 35.49 -2.96 -33.49
CA ILE A 6 34.29 -2.53 -32.78
C ILE A 6 34.49 -3.03 -31.36
N THR A 7 35.21 -2.27 -30.53
CA THR A 7 35.19 -2.50 -29.08
C THR A 7 33.76 -2.22 -28.64
N SER A 8 33.00 -3.29 -28.42
CA SER A 8 31.64 -3.24 -27.88
C SER A 8 31.66 -2.40 -26.61
N CYS A 9 30.94 -1.28 -26.60
CA CYS A 9 30.82 -0.43 -25.42
C CYS A 9 29.82 -1.06 -24.44
N LEU A 10 30.29 -2.08 -23.73
CA LEU A 10 29.51 -2.86 -22.78
C LEU A 10 30.05 -2.64 -21.36
N PRO A 11 29.18 -2.29 -20.39
CA PRO A 11 29.60 -2.17 -19.00
C PRO A 11 30.01 -3.54 -18.43
N SER A 12 30.87 -3.52 -17.42
CA SER A 12 31.16 -4.72 -16.63
C SER A 12 29.98 -5.07 -15.71
N SER A 13 29.83 -6.34 -15.32
CA SER A 13 28.83 -6.73 -14.31
C SER A 13 29.03 -5.93 -13.01
N ALA A 14 30.28 -5.76 -12.58
CA ALA A 14 30.62 -5.00 -11.38
C ALA A 14 30.12 -3.54 -11.43
N THR A 15 30.14 -2.91 -12.61
CA THR A 15 29.60 -1.56 -12.82
C THR A 15 28.09 -1.53 -12.52
N ILE A 16 27.34 -2.49 -13.07
CA ILE A 16 25.89 -2.61 -12.87
C ILE A 16 25.57 -2.94 -11.41
N ASP A 17 26.32 -3.88 -10.81
CA ASP A 17 26.18 -4.28 -9.40
C ASP A 17 26.41 -3.11 -8.45
N ASN A 18 27.43 -2.30 -8.70
CA ASN A 18 27.74 -1.14 -7.88
C ASN A 18 26.67 -0.06 -8.00
N LEU A 19 26.21 0.28 -9.21
CA LEU A 19 25.16 1.28 -9.41
C LEU A 19 23.85 0.86 -8.75
N PHE A 20 23.47 -0.40 -8.91
CA PHE A 20 22.29 -0.94 -8.26
C PHE A 20 22.41 -0.94 -6.72
N SER A 21 23.59 -1.26 -6.20
CA SER A 21 23.86 -1.20 -4.75
C SER A 21 23.81 0.23 -4.21
N VAL A 22 24.29 1.22 -4.97
CA VAL A 22 24.16 2.64 -4.63
C VAL A 22 22.68 3.05 -4.59
N ALA A 23 21.90 2.68 -5.61
CA ALA A 23 20.47 2.94 -5.63
C ALA A 23 19.74 2.30 -4.43
N ARG A 24 20.12 1.07 -4.06
CA ARG A 24 19.55 0.36 -2.91
C ARG A 24 19.94 1.02 -1.59
N ALA A 25 21.20 1.38 -1.41
CA ALA A 25 21.70 2.05 -0.20
C ALA A 25 21.06 3.43 -0.01
N GLY A 26 20.70 4.11 -1.11
CA GLY A 26 19.94 5.35 -1.09
C GLY A 26 18.41 5.18 -0.98
N SER A 27 17.91 3.96 -0.75
CA SER A 27 16.45 3.66 -0.71
C SER A 27 15.70 4.10 -1.97
N LEU A 28 16.37 4.11 -3.12
CA LEU A 28 15.80 4.56 -4.39
C LEU A 28 15.20 3.43 -5.22
N VAL A 29 15.67 2.21 -5.04
CA VAL A 29 15.11 1.04 -5.71
C VAL A 29 13.62 0.99 -5.38
N PRO A 30 12.74 1.11 -6.40
CA PRO A 30 11.31 0.99 -6.21
C PRO A 30 10.95 -0.29 -5.47
N ASP A 31 9.88 -0.19 -4.70
CA ASP A 31 9.19 -1.35 -4.17
C ASP A 31 7.70 -1.17 -4.45
N ILE A 32 7.19 -2.02 -5.34
CA ILE A 32 5.77 -2.13 -5.66
C ILE A 32 5.16 -3.42 -5.10
N SER A 33 5.90 -4.16 -4.27
CA SER A 33 5.47 -5.46 -3.72
C SER A 33 4.34 -5.26 -2.70
N LEU A 34 3.53 -6.30 -2.52
CA LEU A 34 2.48 -6.31 -1.51
C LEU A 34 3.12 -6.28 -0.10
N ASP A 35 2.53 -5.53 0.82
CA ASP A 35 3.02 -5.44 2.20
C ASP A 35 2.94 -6.81 2.92
N ASP A 36 3.99 -7.16 3.66
CA ASP A 36 4.07 -8.45 4.36
C ASP A 36 2.91 -8.66 5.35
N THR A 37 2.41 -7.59 5.96
CA THR A 37 1.25 -7.68 6.86
C THR A 37 -0.02 -8.03 6.10
N LEU A 38 -0.21 -7.41 4.92
CA LEU A 38 -1.33 -7.79 4.05
C LEU A 38 -1.19 -9.23 3.58
N GLN A 39 0.02 -9.65 3.18
CA GLN A 39 0.28 -11.03 2.79
C GLN A 39 -0.04 -12.03 3.92
N SER A 40 0.32 -11.70 5.15
CA SER A 40 0.08 -12.57 6.31
C SER A 40 -1.40 -12.71 6.64
N PHE A 41 -2.12 -11.60 6.78
CA PHE A 41 -3.50 -11.62 7.26
C PHE A 41 -4.56 -11.79 6.15
N LEU A 42 -4.20 -11.53 4.89
CA LEU A 42 -5.06 -11.79 3.73
C LEU A 42 -4.69 -13.13 3.06
N SER A 43 -4.43 -14.16 3.87
CA SER A 43 -4.07 -15.52 3.42
C SER A 43 -4.94 -16.58 4.07
N LEU A 44 -4.74 -17.85 3.67
CA LEU A 44 -5.33 -19.02 4.33
C LEU A 44 -4.82 -19.20 5.77
N ASP A 45 -3.61 -18.70 6.08
CA ASP A 45 -2.97 -18.83 7.38
C ASP A 45 -3.29 -17.67 8.33
N SER A 46 -4.21 -16.77 7.94
CA SER A 46 -4.55 -15.56 8.71
C SER A 46 -4.92 -15.84 10.17
N SER A 47 -5.55 -16.99 10.46
CA SER A 47 -5.93 -17.36 11.83
C SER A 47 -4.70 -17.71 12.66
N ALA A 48 -3.81 -18.53 12.12
CA ALA A 48 -2.55 -18.88 12.78
C ALA A 48 -1.67 -17.63 12.98
N ALA A 49 -1.59 -16.76 11.97
CA ALA A 49 -0.86 -15.51 12.05
C ALA A 49 -1.40 -14.59 13.16
N LEU A 50 -2.73 -14.48 13.30
CA LEU A 50 -3.36 -13.67 14.34
C LEU A 50 -3.11 -14.25 15.73
N GLU A 51 -3.26 -15.56 15.90
CA GLU A 51 -2.99 -16.22 17.18
C GLU A 51 -1.54 -16.07 17.61
N GLN A 52 -0.60 -16.24 16.67
CA GLN A 52 0.82 -16.05 16.93
C GLN A 52 1.11 -14.59 17.31
N HIS A 53 0.60 -13.61 16.54
CA HIS A 53 0.79 -12.19 16.84
C HIS A 53 0.24 -11.80 18.22
N TYR A 54 -0.94 -12.32 18.57
CA TYR A 54 -1.55 -12.12 19.88
C TYR A 54 -0.67 -12.69 21.00
N ALA A 55 -0.20 -13.93 20.86
CA ALA A 55 0.67 -14.57 21.84
C ALA A 55 2.01 -13.83 22.00
N ASP A 56 2.60 -13.40 20.89
CA ASP A 56 3.84 -12.63 20.88
C ASP A 56 3.66 -11.32 21.65
N ILE A 57 2.56 -10.58 21.43
CA ILE A 57 2.26 -9.36 22.19
C ILE A 57 2.14 -9.66 23.70
N GLN A 58 1.42 -10.71 24.08
CA GLN A 58 1.24 -11.08 25.49
C GLN A 58 2.58 -11.40 26.18
N GLN A 59 3.49 -12.10 25.50
CA GLN A 59 4.81 -12.45 26.05
C GLN A 59 5.72 -11.22 26.26
N HIS A 60 5.50 -10.13 25.52
CA HIS A 60 6.31 -8.92 25.57
C HIS A 60 5.73 -7.82 26.49
N LEU A 61 4.67 -8.10 27.24
CA LEU A 61 4.05 -7.18 28.19
C LEU A 61 4.30 -7.65 29.64
N PHE A 62 4.57 -6.71 30.54
CA PHE A 62 4.59 -7.00 31.99
C PHE A 62 3.17 -7.25 32.50
N ALA A 63 3.03 -7.92 33.65
CA ALA A 63 1.73 -8.31 34.22
C ALA A 63 0.72 -7.14 34.33
N GLU A 64 1.17 -5.95 34.78
CA GLU A 64 0.32 -4.76 34.87
C GLU A 64 -0.13 -4.26 33.48
N GLN A 65 0.80 -4.22 32.53
CA GLN A 65 0.53 -3.80 31.14
C GLN A 65 -0.41 -4.79 30.45
N LEU A 66 -0.22 -6.09 30.68
CA LEU A 66 -1.06 -7.15 30.15
C LEU A 66 -2.49 -7.06 30.69
N SER A 67 -2.66 -6.72 31.98
CA SER A 67 -3.98 -6.48 32.56
C SER A 67 -4.69 -5.31 31.88
N VAL A 68 -3.99 -4.20 31.64
CA VAL A 68 -4.55 -3.02 30.94
C VAL A 68 -4.90 -3.36 29.50
N PHE A 69 -4.00 -4.04 28.79
CA PHE A 69 -4.21 -4.50 27.42
C PHE A 69 -5.45 -5.39 27.31
N ASN A 70 -5.57 -6.42 28.16
CA ASN A 70 -6.71 -7.34 28.15
C ASN A 70 -8.03 -6.64 28.51
N GLN A 71 -8.00 -5.70 29.46
CA GLN A 71 -9.17 -4.92 29.84
C GLN A 71 -9.64 -4.03 28.68
N ASP A 72 -8.74 -3.28 28.06
CA ASP A 72 -9.05 -2.41 26.93
C ASP A 72 -9.56 -3.22 25.73
N LEU A 73 -8.92 -4.35 25.43
CA LEU A 73 -9.31 -5.23 24.33
C LEU A 73 -10.71 -5.80 24.56
N THR A 74 -10.97 -6.33 25.75
CA THR A 74 -12.31 -6.85 26.12
C THR A 74 -13.37 -5.76 26.00
N SER A 75 -13.05 -4.52 26.42
CA SER A 75 -13.98 -3.40 26.32
C SER A 75 -14.30 -3.01 24.87
N LEU A 76 -13.29 -2.97 23.99
CA LEU A 76 -13.48 -2.59 22.58
C LEU A 76 -14.22 -3.65 21.77
N LEU A 77 -14.13 -4.91 22.18
CA LEU A 77 -14.92 -6.02 21.60
C LEU A 77 -16.34 -6.13 22.21
N GLY A 78 -16.79 -5.10 22.93
CA GLY A 78 -18.12 -5.05 23.53
C GLY A 78 -18.33 -6.04 24.67
N GLY A 79 -17.25 -6.44 25.36
CA GLY A 79 -17.26 -7.45 26.42
C GLY A 79 -17.22 -8.90 25.91
N ASN A 80 -17.21 -9.11 24.60
CA ASN A 80 -17.15 -10.44 24.01
C ASN A 80 -15.72 -10.98 24.03
N THR A 81 -15.60 -12.28 24.32
CA THR A 81 -14.33 -13.00 24.27
C THR A 81 -14.14 -13.79 22.99
N ASN A 82 -15.18 -13.88 22.16
CA ASN A 82 -15.13 -14.44 20.82
C ASN A 82 -15.48 -13.34 19.81
N VAL A 83 -14.73 -13.26 18.72
CA VAL A 83 -15.00 -12.44 17.54
C VAL A 83 -15.33 -13.36 16.38
N ALA A 84 -16.58 -13.31 15.92
CA ALA A 84 -17.06 -14.11 14.80
C ALA A 84 -16.28 -13.78 13.51
N LEU A 85 -15.80 -14.80 12.79
CA LEU A 85 -14.89 -14.65 11.64
C LEU A 85 -13.63 -13.84 11.99
N GLY A 86 -13.30 -13.70 13.28
CA GLY A 86 -12.22 -12.87 13.79
C GLY A 86 -10.85 -13.31 13.34
N GLY A 87 -10.66 -14.61 13.12
CA GLY A 87 -9.41 -15.19 12.66
C GLY A 87 -9.17 -15.08 11.15
N VAL A 88 -10.07 -14.46 10.38
CA VAL A 88 -10.00 -14.55 8.91
C VAL A 88 -9.96 -13.22 8.17
N GLY A 89 -9.01 -13.09 7.23
CA GLY A 89 -8.96 -11.99 6.26
C GLY A 89 -8.95 -10.60 6.88
N VAL A 90 -9.85 -9.73 6.38
CA VAL A 90 -9.93 -8.31 6.81
C VAL A 90 -10.25 -8.12 8.30
N VAL A 91 -10.90 -9.10 8.95
CA VAL A 91 -11.18 -9.03 10.39
C VAL A 91 -9.94 -9.35 11.20
N ALA A 92 -9.21 -10.41 10.84
CA ALA A 92 -7.92 -10.73 11.45
C ALA A 92 -6.93 -9.56 11.32
N LEU A 93 -6.91 -8.93 10.15
CA LEU A 93 -6.10 -7.74 9.89
C LEU A 93 -6.49 -6.56 10.78
N ALA A 94 -7.78 -6.32 11.01
CA ALA A 94 -8.23 -5.26 11.91
C ALA A 94 -7.85 -5.56 13.37
N LEU A 95 -7.99 -6.81 13.80
CA LEU A 95 -7.64 -7.23 15.16
C LEU A 95 -6.13 -7.14 15.42
N SER A 96 -5.28 -7.51 14.44
CA SER A 96 -3.83 -7.41 14.61
C SER A 96 -3.37 -5.96 14.79
N LEU A 97 -3.92 -5.03 13.99
CA LEU A 97 -3.70 -3.59 14.18
C LEU A 97 -4.19 -3.10 15.54
N LEU A 98 -5.37 -3.57 15.97
CA LEU A 98 -5.89 -3.23 17.30
C LEU A 98 -4.95 -3.71 18.41
N PHE A 99 -4.38 -4.91 18.29
CA PHE A 99 -3.44 -5.42 19.28
C PHE A 99 -2.20 -4.54 19.38
N ASP A 100 -1.63 -4.09 18.26
CA ASP A 100 -0.47 -3.19 18.26
C ASP A 100 -0.80 -1.85 18.92
N VAL A 101 -1.98 -1.28 18.64
CA VAL A 101 -2.46 -0.04 19.26
C VAL A 101 -2.57 -0.18 20.77
N LEU A 102 -3.20 -1.26 21.24
CA LEU A 102 -3.39 -1.48 22.67
C LEU A 102 -2.09 -1.83 23.38
N ALA A 103 -1.20 -2.61 22.75
CA ALA A 103 0.11 -2.95 23.31
C ALA A 103 0.98 -1.69 23.46
N HIS A 104 0.96 -0.80 22.48
CA HIS A 104 1.63 0.50 22.57
C HIS A 104 1.04 1.38 23.66
N LYS A 105 -0.30 1.42 23.80
CA LYS A 105 -0.97 2.17 24.86
C LYS A 105 -0.59 1.64 26.25
N ALA A 106 -0.61 0.32 26.44
CA ALA A 106 -0.27 -0.34 27.70
C ALA A 106 1.20 -0.09 28.10
N LYS A 107 2.14 -0.09 27.14
CA LYS A 107 3.56 0.19 27.40
C LYS A 107 3.84 1.63 27.85
N ARG A 108 2.95 2.59 27.53
CA ARG A 108 3.19 4.04 27.70
C ARG A 108 2.53 4.65 28.94
N HIS A 109 2.19 3.87 29.95
CA HIS A 109 1.57 4.32 31.22
C HIS A 109 1.88 5.80 31.58
N GLY A 110 0.95 6.71 31.29
CA GLY A 110 0.97 8.09 31.78
C GLY A 110 1.37 9.22 30.82
N ASP A 111 1.87 8.98 29.61
CA ASP A 111 2.33 10.08 28.72
C ASP A 111 1.56 10.13 27.37
N SER A 112 0.47 10.92 27.35
CA SER A 112 -0.46 11.01 26.21
C SER A 112 0.00 11.93 25.06
N LYS A 113 1.17 12.57 25.17
CA LYS A 113 1.49 13.71 24.29
C LYS A 113 2.15 13.39 22.95
N ASN A 114 2.62 12.16 22.71
CA ASN A 114 3.30 11.78 21.46
C ASN A 114 3.00 10.34 21.00
N ALA A 115 1.75 9.88 21.12
CA ALA A 115 1.33 8.62 20.51
C ALA A 115 1.38 8.76 18.97
N MET A 116 2.34 8.08 18.35
CA MET A 116 2.25 7.80 16.92
C MET A 116 1.02 6.93 16.75
N ASP A 117 -0.01 7.46 16.09
CA ASP A 117 -1.19 6.70 15.70
C ASP A 117 -0.70 5.50 14.86
N PRO A 118 -0.81 4.25 15.35
CA PRO A 118 -0.30 3.07 14.64
C PRO A 118 -0.97 2.89 13.28
N THR A 119 -2.15 3.48 13.09
CA THR A 119 -2.82 3.51 11.80
C THR A 119 -2.17 4.49 10.81
N LYS A 120 -1.25 5.38 11.22
CA LYS A 120 -0.50 6.27 10.31
C LYS A 120 0.44 5.51 9.36
N MET A 121 0.74 4.25 9.66
CA MET A 121 1.58 3.37 8.85
C MET A 121 0.79 2.10 8.47
N ILE A 122 -0.33 2.25 7.77
CA ILE A 122 -1.03 1.10 7.19
C ILE A 122 -0.25 0.63 5.97
N PHE A 123 0.48 -0.47 6.12
CA PHE A 123 0.89 -1.36 5.02
C PHE A 123 1.63 -0.70 3.84
N GLY A 124 2.57 0.20 4.12
CA GLY A 124 3.28 0.97 3.09
C GLY A 124 2.39 1.92 2.25
N ILE A 125 1.10 2.00 2.56
CA ILE A 125 0.14 2.97 2.04
C ILE A 125 0.02 4.07 3.09
N GLY A 126 0.76 5.15 2.92
CA GLY A 126 0.54 6.32 3.79
C GLY A 126 -0.94 6.73 3.78
N ASN A 127 -1.50 7.05 4.96
CA ASN A 127 -2.86 7.59 5.11
C ASN A 127 -3.10 8.89 4.33
N SER A 128 -2.04 9.46 3.74
CA SER A 128 -2.07 10.58 2.80
C SER A 128 -2.69 10.23 1.44
N SER A 129 -2.90 8.95 1.15
CA SER A 129 -3.67 8.50 -0.02
C SER A 129 -5.12 8.21 0.34
N ARG A 130 -6.06 8.53 -0.54
CA ARG A 130 -7.49 8.27 -0.34
C ARG A 130 -7.80 6.77 -0.17
N ILE A 131 -7.09 5.91 -0.91
CA ILE A 131 -7.13 4.45 -0.74
C ILE A 131 -6.76 4.08 0.71
N GLY A 132 -5.61 4.56 1.19
CA GLY A 132 -5.17 4.30 2.56
C GLY A 132 -6.13 4.85 3.61
N SER A 133 -6.69 6.04 3.40
CA SER A 133 -7.69 6.61 4.31
C SER A 133 -8.94 5.73 4.41
N LEU A 134 -9.50 5.28 3.27
CA LEU A 134 -10.69 4.42 3.26
C LEU A 134 -10.43 3.08 3.96
N ILE A 135 -9.28 2.46 3.71
CA ILE A 135 -8.87 1.21 4.37
C ILE A 135 -8.72 1.43 5.88
N SER A 136 -8.07 2.53 6.28
CA SER A 136 -7.88 2.90 7.69
C SER A 136 -9.20 3.08 8.43
N GLU A 137 -10.12 3.83 7.82
CA GLU A 137 -11.43 4.12 8.38
C GLU A 137 -12.24 2.82 8.55
N TYR A 138 -12.26 1.96 7.52
CA TYR A 138 -12.91 0.66 7.62
C TYR A 138 -12.30 -0.21 8.73
N LEU A 139 -10.98 -0.41 8.75
CA LEU A 139 -10.31 -1.27 9.73
C LEU A 139 -10.50 -0.80 11.18
N LYS A 140 -10.67 0.51 11.41
CA LYS A 140 -10.99 1.07 12.73
C LYS A 140 -12.39 0.69 13.22
N LEU A 141 -13.35 0.54 12.30
CA LEU A 141 -14.73 0.20 12.64
C LEU A 141 -14.89 -1.30 12.93
N VAL A 142 -14.12 -2.15 12.24
CA VAL A 142 -14.28 -3.62 12.29
C VAL A 142 -14.35 -4.20 13.71
N PRO A 143 -13.46 -3.87 14.67
CA PRO A 143 -13.51 -4.46 16.00
C PRO A 143 -14.82 -4.19 16.75
N GLU A 144 -15.46 -3.06 16.50
CA GLU A 144 -16.71 -2.66 17.17
C GLU A 144 -17.94 -3.34 16.56
N ILE A 145 -17.88 -3.69 15.27
CA ILE A 145 -19.03 -4.21 14.51
C ILE A 145 -18.93 -5.69 14.17
N ALA A 146 -17.76 -6.34 14.31
CA ALA A 146 -17.51 -7.71 13.85
C ALA A 146 -18.48 -8.75 14.43
N ASN A 147 -18.98 -8.53 15.65
CA ASN A 147 -19.94 -9.41 16.31
C ASN A 147 -21.43 -9.11 15.98
N ASP A 148 -21.70 -8.09 15.18
CA ASP A 148 -23.02 -7.78 14.63
C ASP A 148 -23.01 -8.04 13.12
N MET A 149 -23.42 -9.24 12.71
CA MET A 149 -23.34 -9.67 11.32
C MET A 149 -24.06 -8.73 10.34
N ASN A 150 -25.17 -8.12 10.75
CA ASN A 150 -25.92 -7.20 9.90
C ASN A 150 -25.14 -5.88 9.72
N LYS A 151 -24.61 -5.31 10.80
CA LYS A 151 -23.77 -4.10 10.70
C LYS A 151 -22.47 -4.37 9.97
N MET A 152 -21.84 -5.51 10.22
CA MET A 152 -20.62 -5.91 9.53
C MET A 152 -20.86 -6.02 8.02
N ALA A 153 -21.98 -6.62 7.60
CA ALA A 153 -22.38 -6.68 6.21
C ALA A 153 -22.60 -5.28 5.60
N GLU A 154 -23.41 -4.44 6.25
CA GLU A 154 -23.75 -3.09 5.77
C GLU A 154 -22.50 -2.19 5.63
N VAL A 155 -21.65 -2.16 6.65
CA VAL A 155 -20.43 -1.34 6.63
C VAL A 155 -19.42 -1.88 5.62
N THR A 156 -19.26 -3.21 5.51
CA THR A 156 -18.36 -3.80 4.52
C THR A 156 -18.80 -3.46 3.10
N GLU A 157 -20.10 -3.56 2.80
CA GLU A 157 -20.65 -3.21 1.48
C GLU A 157 -20.42 -1.73 1.14
N LEU A 158 -20.63 -0.83 2.11
CA LEU A 158 -20.39 0.60 1.91
C LEU A 158 -18.93 0.90 1.55
N TYR A 159 -17.98 0.35 2.30
CA TYR A 159 -16.56 0.59 2.05
C TYR A 159 -16.03 -0.17 0.83
N ASP A 160 -16.61 -1.33 0.48
CA ASP A 160 -16.33 -2.02 -0.78
C ASP A 160 -16.66 -1.07 -1.95
N GLN A 161 -17.83 -0.44 -1.95
CA GLN A 161 -18.20 0.51 -2.99
C GLN A 161 -17.27 1.72 -3.06
N TYR A 162 -16.96 2.33 -1.91
CA TYR A 162 -16.03 3.47 -1.87
C TYR A 162 -14.63 3.12 -2.40
N LEU A 163 -14.11 1.96 -2.00
CA LEU A 163 -12.80 1.50 -2.41
C LEU A 163 -12.78 1.13 -3.89
N LYS A 164 -13.84 0.50 -4.41
CA LYS A 164 -14.00 0.23 -5.85
C LYS A 164 -13.87 1.49 -6.68
N TYR A 165 -14.61 2.56 -6.35
CA TYR A 165 -14.55 3.80 -7.13
C TYR A 165 -13.19 4.47 -7.05
N GLU A 166 -12.58 4.52 -5.86
CA GLU A 166 -11.25 5.11 -5.71
C GLU A 166 -10.18 4.32 -6.48
N LEU A 167 -10.26 2.98 -6.51
CA LEU A 167 -9.34 2.13 -7.27
C LEU A 167 -9.46 2.33 -8.78
N ILE A 168 -10.68 2.57 -9.29
CA ILE A 168 -10.92 2.90 -10.70
C ILE A 168 -10.32 4.27 -11.03
N ASP A 169 -10.63 5.33 -10.28
CA ASP A 169 -10.04 6.66 -10.52
C ASP A 169 -8.51 6.61 -10.36
N HIS A 170 -7.99 5.85 -9.40
CA HIS A 170 -6.55 5.68 -9.24
C HIS A 170 -5.90 5.00 -10.44
N PHE A 171 -6.49 3.93 -10.97
CA PHE A 171 -6.05 3.29 -12.21
C PHE A 171 -6.05 4.29 -13.39
N GLU A 172 -7.12 5.05 -13.57
CA GLU A 172 -7.22 6.06 -14.64
C GLU A 172 -6.20 7.19 -14.48
N ARG A 173 -5.92 7.63 -13.24
CA ARG A 173 -4.89 8.64 -12.97
C ARG A 173 -3.50 8.13 -13.38
N MET A 174 -3.17 6.88 -13.09
CA MET A 174 -1.90 6.27 -13.49
C MET A 174 -1.79 6.13 -15.01
N THR A 175 -2.84 5.66 -15.66
CA THR A 175 -2.84 5.27 -17.08
C THR A 175 -3.08 6.45 -18.03
N ASN A 176 -4.18 7.19 -17.84
CA ASN A 176 -4.62 8.25 -18.77
C ASN A 176 -3.98 9.61 -18.45
N LYS A 177 -3.84 9.93 -17.16
CA LYS A 177 -3.33 11.23 -16.71
C LYS A 177 -1.80 11.24 -16.50
N LYS A 178 -1.11 10.18 -16.94
CA LYS A 178 0.36 10.00 -16.88
C LYS A 178 0.94 10.18 -15.47
N ARG A 179 0.20 9.81 -14.42
CA ARG A 179 0.64 9.85 -13.01
C ARG A 179 1.14 8.49 -12.51
N MET A 180 1.68 7.70 -13.43
CA MET A 180 2.35 6.44 -13.11
C MET A 180 3.58 6.70 -12.24
N GLY A 181 3.82 5.83 -11.27
CA GLY A 181 5.02 5.82 -10.43
C GLY A 181 4.92 4.73 -9.38
N SER A 182 6.04 4.38 -8.75
CA SER A 182 6.12 3.24 -7.82
C SER A 182 5.15 3.34 -6.64
N VAL A 183 4.99 4.54 -6.06
CA VAL A 183 4.06 4.78 -4.95
C VAL A 183 2.61 4.55 -5.38
N ALA A 184 2.24 5.02 -6.58
CA ALA A 184 0.88 4.82 -7.11
C ALA A 184 0.62 3.35 -7.42
N MET A 185 1.61 2.65 -8.01
CA MET A 185 1.53 1.21 -8.25
C MET A 185 1.31 0.42 -6.96
N LYS A 186 2.10 0.70 -5.91
CA LYS A 186 1.94 0.04 -4.60
C LYS A 186 0.57 0.35 -3.97
N GLN A 187 0.12 1.60 -4.01
CA GLN A 187 -1.20 2.00 -3.52
C GLN A 187 -2.33 1.23 -4.21
N TRP A 188 -2.27 1.12 -5.54
CA TRP A 188 -3.26 0.37 -6.29
C TRP A 188 -3.21 -1.11 -5.98
N LEU A 189 -2.03 -1.72 -5.95
CA LEU A 189 -1.86 -3.16 -5.67
C LEU A 189 -2.39 -3.52 -4.28
N CYS A 190 -1.94 -2.82 -3.24
CA CYS A 190 -2.38 -3.09 -1.88
C CYS A 190 -3.88 -2.82 -1.72
N GLY A 191 -4.41 -1.75 -2.32
CA GLY A 191 -5.84 -1.44 -2.27
C GLY A 191 -6.71 -2.46 -2.99
N ALA A 192 -6.30 -2.91 -4.18
CA ALA A 192 -7.01 -3.96 -4.92
C ALA A 192 -6.98 -5.31 -4.18
N SER A 193 -5.86 -5.62 -3.54
CA SER A 193 -5.70 -6.81 -2.70
C SER A 193 -6.66 -6.77 -1.50
N PHE A 194 -6.69 -5.64 -0.79
CA PHE A 194 -7.62 -5.41 0.31
C PHE A 194 -9.08 -5.52 -0.12
N HIS A 195 -9.45 -4.86 -1.23
CA HIS A 195 -10.81 -4.86 -1.75
C HIS A 195 -11.28 -6.27 -2.15
N LEU A 196 -10.41 -7.09 -2.75
CA LEU A 196 -10.75 -8.49 -3.02
C LEU A 196 -11.09 -9.25 -1.72
N HIS A 197 -10.34 -9.02 -0.64
CA HIS A 197 -10.60 -9.67 0.64
C HIS A 197 -11.82 -9.11 1.38
N MET A 198 -12.17 -7.85 1.18
CA MET A 198 -13.48 -7.32 1.59
C MET A 198 -14.61 -8.10 0.89
N ARG A 199 -14.51 -8.26 -0.43
CA ARG A 199 -15.51 -9.01 -1.21
C ARG A 199 -15.62 -10.48 -0.78
N ILE A 200 -14.49 -11.13 -0.48
CA ILE A 200 -14.46 -12.48 0.11
C ILE A 200 -15.17 -12.49 1.46
N HIS A 201 -14.95 -11.47 2.30
CA HIS A 201 -15.61 -11.36 3.59
C HIS A 201 -17.12 -11.17 3.46
N GLU A 202 -17.60 -10.36 2.51
CA GLU A 202 -19.05 -10.24 2.22
C GLU A 202 -19.67 -11.58 1.80
N ILE A 203 -18.96 -12.41 1.03
CA ILE A 203 -19.43 -13.76 0.68
C ILE A 203 -19.52 -14.63 1.93
N ARG A 204 -18.53 -14.54 2.82
CA ARG A 204 -18.56 -15.24 4.11
C ARG A 204 -19.78 -14.79 4.92
N LEU A 205 -20.10 -13.50 4.97
CA LEU A 205 -21.29 -12.98 5.63
C LEU A 205 -22.62 -13.38 4.94
N GLY A 206 -22.57 -13.91 3.72
CA GLY A 206 -23.75 -14.24 2.93
C GLY A 206 -24.41 -13.02 2.28
N SER A 207 -23.72 -11.88 2.24
CA SER A 207 -24.25 -10.60 1.74
C SER A 207 -24.23 -10.51 0.22
N VAL A 208 -23.31 -11.22 -0.44
CA VAL A 208 -23.12 -11.14 -1.89
C VAL A 208 -22.86 -12.54 -2.49
N PRO A 209 -23.18 -12.76 -3.78
CA PRO A 209 -23.01 -14.07 -4.40
C PRO A 209 -21.53 -14.38 -4.62
N ARG A 210 -21.20 -15.68 -4.56
CA ARG A 210 -19.83 -16.18 -4.71
C ARG A 210 -19.11 -15.68 -5.97
N GLY A 211 -19.81 -15.65 -7.11
CA GLY A 211 -19.24 -15.23 -8.40
C GLY A 211 -18.76 -13.77 -8.44
N SER A 212 -19.17 -12.93 -7.48
CA SER A 212 -18.73 -11.53 -7.39
C SER A 212 -17.23 -11.41 -7.13
N ALA A 213 -16.66 -12.21 -6.23
CA ALA A 213 -15.23 -12.23 -5.95
C ALA A 213 -14.43 -12.84 -7.11
N GLU A 214 -14.97 -13.85 -7.81
CA GLU A 214 -14.33 -14.45 -8.98
C GLU A 214 -14.17 -13.44 -10.11
N ALA A 215 -15.23 -12.68 -10.40
CA ALA A 215 -15.21 -11.61 -11.40
C ALA A 215 -14.25 -10.48 -11.00
N LEU A 216 -14.28 -10.06 -9.72
CA LEU A 216 -13.40 -9.01 -9.20
C LEU A 216 -11.93 -9.42 -9.29
N ARG A 217 -11.61 -10.66 -8.90
CA ARG A 217 -10.27 -11.25 -9.01
C ARG A 217 -9.75 -11.22 -10.44
N LEU A 218 -10.56 -11.65 -11.41
CA LEU A 218 -10.19 -11.64 -12.83
C LEU A 218 -9.96 -10.22 -13.37
N SER A 219 -10.80 -9.27 -12.95
CA SER A 219 -10.66 -7.85 -13.29
C SER A 219 -9.32 -7.30 -12.79
N TYR A 220 -8.98 -7.54 -11.52
CA TYR A 220 -7.72 -7.09 -10.93
C TYR A 220 -6.49 -7.76 -11.49
N LYS A 221 -6.53 -9.06 -11.79
CA LYS A 221 -5.46 -9.73 -12.55
C LYS A 221 -5.19 -9.02 -13.88
N THR A 222 -6.24 -8.71 -14.62
CA THR A 222 -6.14 -8.10 -15.96
C THR A 222 -5.61 -6.66 -15.86
N ALA A 223 -6.15 -5.88 -14.93
CA ALA A 223 -5.70 -4.52 -14.65
C ALA A 223 -4.24 -4.50 -14.19
N PHE A 224 -3.85 -5.37 -13.23
CA PHE A 224 -2.48 -5.45 -12.73
C PHE A 224 -1.48 -5.82 -13.82
N THR A 225 -1.81 -6.82 -14.66
CA THR A 225 -0.98 -7.23 -15.79
C THR A 225 -0.75 -6.05 -16.75
N SER A 226 -1.78 -5.23 -16.98
CA SER A 226 -1.68 -4.04 -17.81
C SER A 226 -0.83 -2.95 -17.14
N LEU A 227 -1.03 -2.72 -15.85
CA LEU A 227 -0.25 -1.76 -15.07
C LEU A 227 1.23 -2.11 -15.02
N VAL A 228 1.60 -3.39 -14.84
CA VAL A 228 3.00 -3.84 -14.85
C VAL A 228 3.69 -3.50 -16.17
N LYS A 229 2.99 -3.69 -17.31
CA LYS A 229 3.52 -3.32 -18.63
C LYS A 229 3.73 -1.81 -18.74
N LEU A 230 2.74 -1.02 -18.33
CA LEU A 230 2.81 0.45 -18.35
C LEU A 230 3.88 0.99 -17.40
N TYR A 231 4.01 0.39 -16.22
CA TYR A 231 5.03 0.73 -15.23
C TYR A 231 6.44 0.38 -15.72
N THR A 232 6.63 -0.76 -16.37
CA THR A 232 7.92 -1.11 -17.00
C THR A 232 8.29 -0.08 -18.06
N ALA A 233 7.33 0.37 -18.88
CA ALA A 233 7.56 1.43 -19.86
C ALA A 233 7.84 2.78 -19.19
N HIS A 234 7.19 3.08 -18.06
CA HIS A 234 7.46 4.26 -17.25
C HIS A 234 8.90 4.24 -16.71
N LEU A 235 9.34 3.15 -16.07
CA LEU A 235 10.71 3.03 -15.58
C LEU A 235 11.74 3.14 -16.73
N ARG A 236 11.53 2.45 -17.85
CA ARG A 236 12.41 2.55 -19.03
C ARG A 236 12.59 3.99 -19.51
N LYS A 237 11.56 4.82 -19.39
CA LYS A 237 11.60 6.23 -19.80
C LYS A 237 12.32 7.13 -18.79
N ASN A 238 12.29 6.78 -17.50
CA ASN A 238 12.79 7.65 -16.43
C ASN A 238 14.14 7.22 -15.85
N ILE A 239 14.51 5.94 -15.97
CA ILE A 239 15.84 5.49 -15.59
C ILE A 239 16.84 6.16 -16.51
N GLN A 240 17.69 6.99 -15.92
CA GLN A 240 18.71 7.74 -16.63
C GLN A 240 20.00 7.69 -15.83
N GLU A 241 21.09 7.35 -16.50
CA GLU A 241 22.43 7.38 -15.94
C GLU A 241 23.23 8.51 -16.61
N ILE A 242 23.80 9.39 -15.80
CA ILE A 242 24.67 10.49 -16.24
C ILE A 242 26.08 10.23 -15.67
N PRO A 243 27.07 9.95 -16.53
CA PRO A 243 28.41 9.57 -16.08
C PRO A 243 29.09 10.69 -15.31
N PRO A 244 30.08 10.36 -14.45
CA PRO A 244 30.93 11.37 -13.82
C PRO A 244 31.74 12.17 -14.87
N GLU A 245 31.59 13.50 -14.93
CA GLU A 245 32.39 14.36 -15.83
C GLU A 245 33.69 14.88 -15.18
N PRO A 246 34.82 14.90 -15.91
CA PRO A 246 36.05 15.53 -15.45
C PRO A 246 35.88 17.04 -15.25
N GLY A 247 36.01 17.51 -14.01
CA GLY A 247 35.99 18.94 -13.65
C GLY A 247 34.66 19.46 -13.11
N ALA A 248 33.61 18.63 -13.03
CA ALA A 248 32.35 19.01 -12.39
C ALA A 248 32.47 18.93 -10.86
N ASN A 249 32.51 20.08 -10.19
CA ASN A 249 32.35 20.18 -8.74
C ASN A 249 30.87 20.02 -8.37
N SER A 250 30.36 18.79 -8.31
CA SER A 250 29.05 18.52 -7.71
C SER A 250 29.21 18.04 -6.28
N MET A 251 28.40 18.58 -5.37
CA MET A 251 28.30 18.12 -3.99
C MET A 251 27.64 16.72 -4.00
N PRO A 252 28.23 15.71 -3.33
CA PRO A 252 27.55 14.45 -3.05
C PRO A 252 26.31 14.76 -2.20
N GLY A 253 25.15 14.28 -2.64
CA GLY A 253 23.89 14.51 -1.95
C GLY A 253 22.75 13.70 -2.56
N LEU A 254 21.83 13.27 -1.70
CA LEU A 254 20.51 12.76 -2.05
C LEU A 254 19.61 13.98 -2.28
N LEU A 255 19.13 14.23 -3.50
CA LEU A 255 18.15 15.29 -3.79
C LEU A 255 16.77 14.66 -3.95
N VAL A 256 16.19 14.20 -2.84
CA VAL A 256 14.75 13.86 -2.78
C VAL A 256 13.99 15.17 -2.62
N VAL A 257 13.46 15.70 -3.71
CA VAL A 257 12.54 16.85 -3.68
C VAL A 257 11.13 16.32 -3.98
N GLU A 258 10.36 15.97 -2.96
CA GLU A 258 8.94 15.60 -3.17
C GLU A 258 8.12 16.85 -3.57
N PRO A 259 7.18 16.75 -4.54
CA PRO A 259 6.27 17.84 -4.85
C PRO A 259 5.12 17.92 -3.84
N HIS A 260 4.88 19.13 -3.33
CA HIS A 260 3.69 19.53 -2.58
C HIS A 260 2.39 19.10 -3.29
N ARG A 261 1.49 18.40 -2.57
CA ARG A 261 0.10 18.17 -3.00
C ARG A 261 -0.81 19.26 -2.40
N ASN A 262 -1.35 20.12 -3.24
CA ASN A 262 -2.65 20.75 -2.98
C ASN A 262 -3.72 19.91 -3.67
N VAL A 263 -4.51 19.16 -2.90
CA VAL A 263 -5.71 18.48 -3.38
C VAL A 263 -6.89 19.42 -3.20
N THR A 264 -7.38 20.03 -4.27
CA THR A 264 -8.70 20.64 -4.30
C THR A 264 -9.74 19.57 -4.62
N HIS A 265 -10.63 19.30 -3.67
CA HIS A 265 -11.73 18.35 -3.80
C HIS A 265 -12.84 18.90 -4.71
N ARG A 266 -13.42 18.03 -5.56
CA ARG A 266 -14.80 18.19 -6.06
C ARG A 266 -15.64 17.08 -5.45
N ASN A 267 -16.64 17.45 -4.66
CA ASN A 267 -17.64 16.52 -4.17
C ASN A 267 -18.54 16.11 -5.34
N MET A 268 -18.75 14.80 -5.55
CA MET A 268 -19.75 14.31 -6.49
C MET A 268 -21.12 14.28 -5.81
N SER A 269 -22.16 14.79 -6.48
CA SER A 269 -23.54 14.73 -5.97
C SER A 269 -24.16 13.35 -6.22
N ALA A 270 -25.21 13.00 -5.45
CA ALA A 270 -25.97 11.75 -5.60
C ALA A 270 -26.54 11.54 -7.03
N GLU A 271 -26.82 12.63 -7.73
CA GLU A 271 -27.28 12.62 -9.14
C GLU A 271 -26.16 12.21 -10.10
N GLN A 272 -24.91 12.62 -9.82
CA GLN A 272 -23.73 12.23 -10.61
C GLN A 272 -23.36 10.76 -10.39
N LEU A 273 -23.56 10.23 -9.19
CA LEU A 273 -23.42 8.79 -8.88
C LEU A 273 -24.42 7.93 -9.67
N THR A 274 -25.64 8.42 -9.88
CA THR A 274 -26.69 7.67 -10.59
C THR A 274 -26.46 7.66 -12.11
N ALA A 275 -26.04 8.78 -12.69
CA ALA A 275 -25.67 8.86 -14.12
C ALA A 275 -24.42 8.02 -14.44
N PHE A 276 -23.44 8.00 -13.55
CA PHE A 276 -22.22 7.20 -13.71
C PHE A 276 -22.49 5.68 -13.64
N ASN A 277 -23.45 5.25 -12.82
CA ASN A 277 -23.90 3.86 -12.76
C ASN A 277 -24.61 3.39 -14.04
N GLN A 278 -25.36 4.27 -14.72
CA GLN A 278 -25.98 3.94 -16.01
C GLN A 278 -24.92 3.74 -17.11
N ASP A 279 -23.88 4.58 -17.14
CA ASP A 279 -22.78 4.42 -18.10
C ASP A 279 -21.94 3.16 -17.81
N LEU A 280 -21.68 2.84 -16.53
CA LEU A 280 -20.97 1.62 -16.12
C LEU A 280 -21.71 0.32 -16.51
N THR A 281 -23.04 0.33 -16.50
CA THR A 281 -23.86 -0.83 -16.92
C THR A 281 -23.67 -1.13 -18.41
N SER A 282 -23.42 -0.10 -19.23
CA SER A 282 -23.14 -0.23 -20.65
C SER A 282 -21.69 -0.62 -20.97
N ALA A 283 -20.73 -0.22 -20.12
CA ALA A 283 -19.31 -0.54 -20.30
C ALA A 283 -18.90 -1.93 -19.78
N PHE A 284 -19.60 -2.49 -18.78
CA PHE A 284 -19.19 -3.73 -18.10
C PHE A 284 -20.28 -4.82 -18.00
N GLY A 285 -21.40 -4.69 -18.72
CA GLY A 285 -22.33 -5.78 -18.99
C GLY A 285 -22.84 -6.51 -17.74
N GLY A 286 -23.62 -5.83 -16.90
CA GLY A 286 -24.24 -6.45 -15.73
C GLY A 286 -25.39 -5.60 -15.21
N SER A 287 -26.63 -6.01 -15.49
CA SER A 287 -27.84 -5.31 -15.04
C SER A 287 -28.19 -5.70 -13.61
N THR A 288 -28.01 -4.78 -12.66
CA THR A 288 -28.65 -4.87 -11.34
C THR A 288 -29.12 -3.48 -10.90
N LYS A 289 -30.44 -3.30 -10.83
CA LYS A 289 -31.08 -2.11 -10.25
C LYS A 289 -31.01 -2.24 -8.73
N VAL A 290 -30.34 -1.31 -8.05
CA VAL A 290 -30.38 -1.18 -6.59
C VAL A 290 -31.01 0.16 -6.25
N SER A 291 -32.12 0.13 -5.53
CA SER A 291 -32.83 1.31 -5.03
C SER A 291 -32.17 1.74 -3.72
N LEU A 292 -31.50 2.89 -3.69
CA LEU A 292 -31.00 3.49 -2.43
C LEU A 292 -32.15 4.22 -1.72
N GLY A 293 -32.63 3.63 -0.63
CA GLY A 293 -33.44 4.30 0.38
C GLY A 293 -32.91 3.95 1.77
N GLY A 294 -32.04 4.79 2.33
CA GLY A 294 -31.45 4.61 3.66
C GLY A 294 -30.39 5.69 3.99
N PRO A 295 -30.19 6.06 5.27
CA PRO A 295 -30.17 7.45 5.71
C PRO A 295 -28.81 8.15 5.62
N VAL A 296 -28.83 9.28 4.91
CA VAL A 296 -27.75 10.29 4.73
C VAL A 296 -27.30 10.95 6.05
N ASP A 297 -28.05 10.75 7.15
CA ASP A 297 -27.85 11.47 8.41
C ASP A 297 -26.68 10.96 9.27
N VAL A 298 -26.28 9.68 9.13
CA VAL A 298 -25.14 9.14 9.91
C VAL A 298 -23.80 9.67 9.40
N LEU A 299 -23.72 10.01 8.10
CA LEU A 299 -22.52 10.58 7.46
C LEU A 299 -22.25 12.03 7.91
N ASN A 300 -23.29 12.82 8.19
CA ASN A 300 -23.12 14.26 8.40
C ASN A 300 -22.51 14.62 9.76
N GLN A 301 -22.58 13.71 10.75
CA GLN A 301 -22.08 13.95 12.10
C GLN A 301 -20.57 13.65 12.25
N TYR A 302 -19.99 12.82 11.37
CA TYR A 302 -18.55 12.49 11.40
C TYR A 302 -17.68 13.42 10.54
N TYR A 303 -18.23 14.05 9.50
CA TYR A 303 -17.47 14.90 8.57
C TYR A 303 -16.99 16.25 9.15
N GLN A 304 -17.48 16.67 10.32
CA GLN A 304 -17.15 17.99 10.89
C GLN A 304 -15.95 18.02 11.86
N LEU A 305 -15.32 16.88 12.18
CA LEU A 305 -14.17 16.86 13.08
C LEU A 305 -12.83 16.69 12.34
N SER A 306 -12.23 17.84 12.00
CA SER A 306 -10.77 18.12 12.04
C SER A 306 -9.83 17.77 10.86
N ILE A 307 -10.31 17.71 9.62
CA ILE A 307 -9.43 17.58 8.43
C ILE A 307 -8.37 18.71 8.28
N PRO A 308 -8.65 20.00 8.58
CA PRO A 308 -7.63 21.05 8.50
C PRO A 308 -6.47 20.88 9.50
N GLY A 309 -6.73 20.26 10.65
CA GLY A 309 -5.71 19.99 11.67
C GLY A 309 -4.74 18.90 11.24
N LEU A 310 -5.23 17.85 10.58
CA LEU A 310 -4.42 16.72 10.11
C LEU A 310 -3.42 17.13 9.02
N ILE A 311 -3.85 18.01 8.09
CA ILE A 311 -3.01 18.54 7.02
C ILE A 311 -1.85 19.36 7.62
N LYS A 312 -2.14 20.19 8.63
CA LYS A 312 -1.11 21.01 9.30
C LYS A 312 -0.09 20.15 10.04
N THR A 313 -0.53 19.16 10.82
CA THR A 313 0.37 18.25 11.55
C THR A 313 1.22 17.38 10.62
N TYR A 314 0.67 16.93 9.49
CA TYR A 314 1.44 16.18 8.50
C TYR A 314 2.46 17.04 7.76
N THR A 315 2.11 18.30 7.46
CA THR A 315 3.03 19.27 6.83
C THR A 315 4.18 19.62 7.78
N GLU A 316 3.90 19.82 9.07
CA GLU A 316 4.92 20.07 10.10
C GLU A 316 5.81 18.83 10.38
N PHE A 317 5.25 17.61 10.29
CA PHE A 317 5.99 16.36 10.40
C PHE A 317 6.94 16.13 9.20
N LEU A 318 6.48 16.41 7.98
CA LEU A 318 7.33 16.34 6.79
C LEU A 318 8.43 17.40 6.83
N GLN A 319 8.13 18.64 7.25
CA GLN A 319 9.15 19.68 7.43
C GLN A 319 10.20 19.35 8.50
N ARG A 320 9.84 18.61 9.56
CA ARG A 320 10.78 18.16 10.60
C ARG A 320 11.63 16.95 10.21
N ASN A 321 11.19 16.17 9.23
CA ASN A 321 11.85 14.92 8.81
C ASN A 321 12.54 14.99 7.44
N ILE A 322 12.61 16.18 6.82
CA ILE A 322 13.61 16.46 5.78
C ILE A 322 14.97 16.48 6.49
N GLN A 323 15.63 15.33 6.56
CA GLN A 323 17.06 15.27 6.82
C GLN A 323 17.78 15.49 5.49
N GLU A 324 18.18 16.73 5.23
CA GLU A 324 19.44 16.92 4.51
C GLU A 324 20.50 16.24 5.38
N THR A 325 20.97 15.06 4.99
CA THR A 325 22.15 14.46 5.64
C THR A 325 23.36 15.26 5.17
N PRO A 326 24.05 16.02 6.05
CA PRO A 326 25.25 16.70 5.64
C PRO A 326 26.37 15.65 5.63
N SER A 327 26.74 15.15 4.45
CA SER A 327 27.99 14.41 4.34
C SER A 327 29.15 15.40 4.47
N LEU A 328 29.70 15.47 5.67
CA LEU A 328 31.00 16.05 5.98
C LEU A 328 32.08 15.36 5.13
N THR A 329 32.45 15.98 4.01
CA THR A 329 33.81 16.11 3.48
C THR A 329 33.72 16.73 2.08
N LYS A 330 34.37 17.88 1.88
CA LYS A 330 34.72 18.37 0.53
C LYS A 330 35.67 17.35 -0.09
N SER A 331 35.12 16.40 -0.81
CA SER A 331 35.86 15.44 -1.61
C SER A 331 35.83 15.93 -3.05
N ASN A 332 36.92 16.54 -3.51
CA ASN A 332 37.17 16.71 -4.94
C ASN A 332 37.10 15.34 -5.62
N GLY A 333 36.02 15.06 -6.35
CA GLY A 333 35.84 13.81 -7.07
C GLY A 333 34.69 13.90 -8.05
N MET A 334 34.93 13.42 -9.28
CA MET A 334 33.91 13.31 -10.33
C MET A 334 32.75 12.47 -9.81
N SER A 335 31.54 13.05 -9.75
CA SER A 335 30.33 12.35 -9.34
C SER A 335 29.33 12.32 -10.49
N GLY A 336 28.85 11.13 -10.83
CA GLY A 336 27.74 10.90 -11.77
C GLY A 336 26.39 10.99 -11.07
N LEU A 337 25.30 10.98 -11.84
CA LEU A 337 23.93 11.06 -11.34
C LEU A 337 23.11 9.89 -11.91
N LEU A 338 22.49 9.12 -11.02
CA LEU A 338 21.52 8.10 -11.37
C LEU A 338 20.12 8.58 -10.98
N VAL A 339 19.22 8.60 -11.94
CA VAL A 339 17.79 8.88 -11.76
C VAL A 339 17.03 7.58 -12.01
N ILE A 340 16.16 7.15 -11.09
CA ILE A 340 15.31 5.96 -11.26
C ILE A 340 13.89 6.34 -11.64
N GLU A 341 13.35 7.37 -10.98
CA GLU A 341 12.05 7.98 -11.24
C GLU A 341 12.17 9.49 -11.01
N PRO A 342 11.19 10.30 -11.46
CA PRO A 342 11.12 11.70 -11.06
C PRO A 342 11.24 11.81 -9.54
N TYR A 343 12.19 12.65 -9.09
CA TYR A 343 12.47 12.92 -7.68
C TYR A 343 13.10 11.75 -6.89
N ARG A 344 13.54 10.68 -7.58
CA ARG A 344 14.35 9.59 -7.02
C ARG A 344 15.72 9.55 -7.69
N ASN A 345 16.64 10.37 -7.20
CA ASN A 345 17.98 10.51 -7.76
C ASN A 345 19.09 10.31 -6.70
N VAL A 346 20.23 9.78 -7.12
CA VAL A 346 21.41 9.58 -6.28
C VAL A 346 22.66 9.94 -7.04
N THR A 347 23.57 10.65 -6.37
CA THR A 347 24.91 10.89 -6.88
C THR A 347 25.80 9.67 -6.62
N HIS A 348 26.61 9.26 -7.59
CA HIS A 348 27.49 8.09 -7.47
C HIS A 348 28.90 8.37 -7.99
N ARG A 349 29.85 7.52 -7.60
CA ARG A 349 31.26 7.59 -8.06
C ARG A 349 31.66 6.42 -8.95
N VAL A 350 30.69 5.59 -9.34
CA VAL A 350 30.94 4.44 -10.22
C VAL A 350 31.49 4.95 -11.55
N GLN A 351 32.69 4.52 -11.89
CA GLN A 351 33.37 4.90 -13.13
C GLN A 351 32.97 3.95 -14.25
N HIS A 352 32.58 4.50 -15.38
CA HIS A 352 32.23 3.77 -16.60
C HIS A 352 32.34 4.72 -17.79
N ARG A 353 32.31 4.19 -19.01
CA ARG A 353 32.40 5.04 -20.22
C ARG A 353 31.04 5.67 -20.50
N PRO A 354 30.98 6.92 -21.02
CA PRO A 354 29.71 7.54 -21.39
C PRO A 354 28.88 6.75 -22.41
N CYS A 355 29.51 5.95 -23.27
CA CYS A 355 28.78 5.09 -24.21
C CYS A 355 28.13 3.85 -23.55
N GLU A 356 28.46 3.55 -22.29
CA GLU A 356 27.90 2.41 -21.53
C GLU A 356 26.56 2.76 -20.86
N SER A 357 26.25 4.05 -20.67
CA SER A 357 25.08 4.54 -19.94
C SER A 357 23.78 3.91 -20.42
N LYS A 358 23.57 3.79 -21.74
CA LYS A 358 22.31 3.22 -22.24
C LYS A 358 22.13 1.75 -21.89
N VAL A 359 23.21 0.98 -21.99
CA VAL A 359 23.21 -0.45 -21.65
C VAL A 359 23.05 -0.62 -20.14
N ILE A 360 23.67 0.25 -19.34
CA ILE A 360 23.50 0.30 -17.88
C ILE A 360 22.04 0.54 -17.52
N GLU A 361 21.37 1.52 -18.12
CA GLU A 361 19.95 1.81 -17.88
C GLU A 361 19.05 0.59 -18.12
N ASP A 362 19.26 -0.13 -19.22
CA ASP A 362 18.48 -1.32 -19.57
C ASP A 362 18.71 -2.49 -18.58
N PHE A 363 19.96 -2.69 -18.13
CA PHE A 363 20.27 -3.69 -17.10
C PHE A 363 19.72 -3.30 -15.72
N LEU A 364 19.78 -2.01 -15.35
CA LEU A 364 19.18 -1.52 -14.11
C LEU A 364 17.67 -1.70 -14.12
N LEU A 365 16.99 -1.40 -15.24
CA LEU A 365 15.57 -1.68 -15.43
C LEU A 365 15.27 -3.16 -15.18
N ALA A 366 15.98 -4.06 -15.86
CA ALA A 366 15.76 -5.50 -15.73
C ALA A 366 15.94 -5.96 -14.27
N ARG A 367 16.96 -5.45 -13.58
CA ARG A 367 17.24 -5.80 -12.19
C ARG A 367 16.24 -5.22 -11.21
N ILE A 368 15.77 -3.99 -11.43
CA ILE A 368 14.71 -3.38 -10.62
C ILE A 368 13.43 -4.19 -10.75
N ILE A 369 13.01 -4.52 -11.99
CA ILE A 369 11.82 -5.35 -12.25
C ILE A 369 11.96 -6.74 -11.62
N ALA A 370 13.13 -7.39 -11.76
CA ALA A 370 13.39 -8.69 -11.16
C ALA A 370 13.44 -8.65 -9.62
N ALA A 371 13.75 -7.50 -9.04
CA ALA A 371 13.72 -7.29 -7.59
C ALA A 371 12.30 -7.00 -7.06
N GLN A 372 11.34 -6.67 -7.95
CA GLN A 372 9.95 -6.55 -7.55
C GLN A 372 9.35 -7.96 -7.43
N ASP A 373 8.64 -8.26 -6.36
CA ASP A 373 7.96 -9.54 -6.22
C ASP A 373 6.64 -9.59 -7.00
N ILE A 374 6.74 -9.35 -8.31
CA ILE A 374 5.60 -9.20 -9.22
C ILE A 374 4.86 -10.53 -9.38
N GLU A 375 5.58 -11.65 -9.44
CA GLU A 375 4.94 -12.96 -9.58
C GLU A 375 4.17 -13.34 -8.32
N GLN A 376 4.71 -13.13 -7.12
CA GLN A 376 3.96 -13.32 -5.87
C GLN A 376 2.76 -12.38 -5.79
N SER A 377 2.93 -11.12 -6.18
CA SER A 377 1.82 -10.14 -6.23
C SER A 377 0.73 -10.56 -7.23
N LYS A 378 1.10 -11.22 -8.33
CA LYS A 378 0.12 -11.85 -9.23
C LYS A 378 -0.54 -13.05 -8.59
N TYR A 379 0.20 -13.90 -7.86
CA TYR A 379 -0.37 -15.04 -7.10
C TYR A 379 -1.47 -14.62 -6.15
N PHE A 380 -1.39 -13.44 -5.55
CA PHE A 380 -2.47 -12.87 -4.74
C PHE A 380 -3.81 -12.76 -5.51
N PHE A 381 -3.76 -12.42 -6.81
CA PHE A 381 -4.93 -12.44 -7.69
C PHE A 381 -5.10 -13.76 -8.47
N LEU A 382 -4.16 -14.68 -8.34
CA LEU A 382 -4.05 -15.96 -9.04
C LEU A 382 -3.98 -17.15 -8.08
N HIS A 383 -4.66 -17.06 -6.94
CA HIS A 383 -4.97 -18.24 -6.13
C HIS A 383 -5.37 -19.40 -7.05
N THR A 384 -4.87 -20.61 -6.80
CA THR A 384 -5.42 -21.77 -7.51
C THR A 384 -6.92 -21.82 -7.23
N GLU A 385 -7.72 -22.45 -8.10
CA GLU A 385 -9.15 -22.57 -7.82
C GLU A 385 -9.40 -23.20 -6.45
N SER A 386 -8.57 -24.17 -6.06
CA SER A 386 -8.60 -24.77 -4.71
C SER A 386 -8.33 -23.74 -3.61
N ASP A 387 -7.24 -22.98 -3.70
CA ASP A 387 -6.90 -22.01 -2.64
C ASP A 387 -7.94 -20.90 -2.52
N PHE A 388 -8.50 -20.47 -3.66
CA PHE A 388 -9.55 -19.47 -3.67
C PHE A 388 -10.85 -19.99 -3.05
N ASP A 389 -11.21 -21.25 -3.33
CA ASP A 389 -12.31 -21.95 -2.70
C ASP A 389 -12.14 -22.03 -1.18
N ASP A 390 -10.94 -22.34 -0.74
CA ASP A 390 -10.61 -22.46 0.69
C ASP A 390 -10.67 -21.09 1.38
N LEU A 391 -10.23 -20.02 0.70
CA LEU A 391 -10.43 -18.65 1.17
C LEU A 391 -11.93 -18.34 1.33
N LEU A 392 -12.77 -18.66 0.34
CA LEU A 392 -14.21 -18.40 0.45
C LEU A 392 -14.87 -19.19 1.60
N LYS A 393 -14.37 -20.38 1.89
CA LYS A 393 -14.90 -21.28 2.94
C LYS A 393 -14.30 -21.03 4.33
N GLN A 394 -13.29 -20.17 4.47
CA GLN A 394 -12.65 -19.90 5.76
C GLN A 394 -13.66 -19.30 6.77
N ARG A 395 -13.74 -19.90 7.97
CA ARG A 395 -14.71 -19.56 9.02
C ARG A 395 -14.09 -19.33 10.41
N GLY A 396 -12.77 -19.18 10.49
CA GLY A 396 -12.05 -19.09 11.77
C GLY A 396 -12.53 -17.90 12.61
N ASP A 397 -13.10 -18.19 13.76
CA ASP A 397 -13.34 -17.20 14.83
C ASP A 397 -12.02 -16.89 15.54
N PHE A 398 -11.99 -15.77 16.28
CA PHE A 398 -10.88 -15.47 17.18
C PHE A 398 -11.37 -15.43 18.62
N GLU A 399 -10.69 -16.16 19.50
CA GLU A 399 -11.01 -16.22 20.92
C GLU A 399 -9.90 -15.60 21.79
N LEU A 400 -10.31 -14.69 22.69
CA LEU A 400 -9.45 -14.16 23.75
C LEU A 400 -9.13 -15.28 24.74
N LYS A 401 -7.91 -15.81 24.66
CA LYS A 401 -7.38 -16.76 25.65
C LYS A 401 -7.14 -16.01 26.95
N LYS A 402 -7.87 -16.41 28.01
CA LYS A 402 -7.79 -15.82 29.35
C LYS A 402 -6.53 -16.18 30.10
#